data_AF-A0A0A1HVG4-F1
#
_entry.id   AF-A0A0A1HVG4-F1
#
_cell.length_a   1.000
_cell.length_b   1.000
_cell.length_c   1.000
_cell.angle_alpha   90.00
_cell.angle_beta   90.00
_cell.angle_gamma   90.00
#
_symmetry.space_group_name_H-M   'P 1'
#
loop_
_entity.id
_entity.type
_entity.pdbx_description
1 polymer ?
#
loop_
_entity_poly.entity_id
_entity_poly.type
_entity_poly.pdbx_seq_one_letter_code
_entity_poly.pdbx_strand_id
1 'polypeptide(L)' 'MPMFSSQERQSALMHCQQQIAAVAAASTKTEVIEKTKYAHGYLAAMAKIEAIDWAAYGQLAAGLNELHHEKLGLPPPGKD' A
#
# COMPACT_ATOMS: atom_id res chain seq x y z
N MET A 1 0.04 -3.48 -26.16
CA MET A 1 0.09 -3.42 -24.68
C MET A 1 -0.07 -1.95 -24.30
N PRO A 2 -0.99 -1.56 -23.40
CA PRO A 2 -1.10 -0.17 -23.02
C PRO A 2 0.14 0.21 -22.20
N MET A 3 1.01 1.02 -22.78
CA MET A 3 2.05 1.70 -22.01
C MET A 3 1.36 2.79 -21.19
N PHE A 4 1.24 2.60 -19.88
CA PHE A 4 0.81 3.65 -18.98
C PHE A 4 1.72 4.86 -19.15
N SER A 5 1.11 6.02 -19.38
CA SER A 5 1.85 7.28 -19.46
C SER A 5 2.57 7.57 -18.14
N SER A 6 3.65 8.35 -18.20
CA SER A 6 4.36 8.78 -16.99
C SER A 6 3.44 9.47 -15.97
N GLN A 7 2.38 10.13 -16.43
CA GLN A 7 1.40 10.79 -15.59
C GLN A 7 0.51 9.78 -14.82
N GLU A 8 0.04 8.72 -15.48
CA GLU A 8 -0.78 7.70 -14.81
C GLU A 8 0.03 6.90 -13.79
N ARG A 9 1.31 6.63 -14.07
CA ARG A 9 2.23 6.00 -13.11
C ARG A 9 2.43 6.88 -11.87
N GLN A 10 2.65 8.17 -12.05
CA GLN A 10 2.76 9.12 -10.94
C GLN A 10 1.44 9.25 -10.17
N SER A 11 0.29 9.26 -10.85
CA SER A 11 -1.02 9.29 -10.21
C SER A 11 -1.27 8.03 -9.37
N ALA A 12 -0.88 6.84 -9.88
CA ALA A 12 -1.00 5.58 -9.17
C ALA A 12 -0.10 5.55 -7.93
N LEU A 13 1.15 5.99 -8.06
CA LEU A 13 2.09 6.11 -6.93
C LEU A 13 1.58 7.08 -5.85
N MET A 14 1.13 8.27 -6.26
CA MET A 14 0.54 9.26 -5.35
C MET A 14 -0.68 8.68 -4.63
N HIS A 15 -1.55 7.96 -5.33
CA HIS A 15 -2.72 7.33 -4.72
C HIS A 15 -2.33 6.23 -3.73
N CYS A 16 -1.34 5.38 -4.05
CA CYS A 16 -0.81 4.38 -3.12
C CYS A 16 -0.27 5.02 -1.83
N GLN A 17 0.49 6.11 -1.95
CA GLN A 17 1.04 6.83 -0.80
C GLN A 17 -0.07 7.47 0.05
N GLN A 18 -1.08 8.06 -0.58
CA GLN A 18 -2.25 8.59 0.14
C GLN A 18 -2.98 7.51 0.94
N GLN A 19 -3.11 6.30 0.40
CA GLN A 19 -3.77 5.21 1.12
C GLN A 19 -2.95 4.73 2.32
N ILE A 20 -1.62 4.67 2.22
CA ILE A 20 -0.75 4.38 3.37
C ILE A 20 -0.93 5.44 4.47
N ALA A 21 -0.95 6.72 4.09
CA ALA A 21 -1.21 7.81 5.02
C ALA A 21 -2.61 7.71 5.65
N ALA A 22 -3.62 7.28 4.88
CA ALA A 22 -4.98 7.08 5.38
C ALA A 22 -5.08 5.94 6.41
N VAL A 23 -4.28 4.88 6.27
CA VAL A 23 -4.13 3.83 7.30
C VAL A 23 -3.41 4.38 8.53
N ALA A 24 -2.38 5.21 8.34
CA ALA A 24 -1.64 5.82 9.46
C ALA A 24 -2.54 6.76 10.28
N ALA A 25 -3.44 7.48 9.61
CA ALA A 25 -4.44 8.35 10.20
C ALA A 25 -5.70 7.61 10.70
N ALA A 26 -5.85 6.31 10.43
CA ALA A 26 -7.00 5.54 10.89
C ALA A 26 -7.01 5.48 12.42
N SER A 27 -8.18 5.74 13.00
CA SER A 27 -8.34 5.92 14.45
C SER A 27 -8.85 4.67 15.15
N THR A 28 -9.38 3.71 14.39
CA THR A 28 -9.89 2.45 14.92
C THR A 28 -9.23 1.25 14.26
N LYS A 29 -9.18 0.12 14.98
CA LYS A 29 -8.61 -1.14 14.46
C LYS A 29 -9.35 -1.63 13.21
N THR A 30 -10.67 -1.45 13.14
CA THR A 30 -11.49 -1.81 11.98
C THR A 30 -11.11 -0.99 10.75
N GLU A 31 -10.99 0.33 10.89
CA GLU A 31 -10.57 1.19 9.78
C GLU A 31 -9.16 0.86 9.30
N VAL A 32 -8.24 0.56 10.22
CA VAL A 32 -6.89 0.10 9.86
C VAL A 32 -6.98 -1.14 8.99
N ILE A 33 -7.77 -2.15 9.37
CA ILE A 33 -7.92 -3.39 8.60
C ILE A 33 -8.52 -3.13 7.22
N GLU A 34 -9.61 -2.37 7.13
CA GLU A 34 -10.29 -2.08 5.86
C GLU A 34 -9.40 -1.26 4.92
N LYS A 35 -8.77 -0.20 5.43
CA LYS A 35 -7.88 0.66 4.65
C LYS A 35 -6.61 -0.08 4.24
N THR A 36 -6.02 -0.91 5.11
CA THR A 36 -4.87 -1.76 4.75
C THR A 36 -5.23 -2.74 3.64
N LYS A 37 -6.39 -3.41 3.74
CA LYS A 37 -6.87 -4.34 2.70
C LYS A 37 -7.07 -3.63 1.36
N TYR A 38 -7.70 -2.45 1.40
CA TYR A 38 -7.92 -1.65 0.20
C TYR A 38 -6.59 -1.21 -0.43
N ALA A 39 -5.66 -0.70 0.37
CA ALA A 39 -4.37 -0.22 -0.12
C ALA A 39 -3.53 -1.36 -0.74
N HIS A 40 -3.50 -2.54 -0.12
CA HIS A 40 -2.87 -3.73 -0.69
C HIS A 40 -3.54 -4.17 -2.00
N GLY A 41 -4.87 -4.21 -2.04
CA GLY A 41 -5.61 -4.57 -3.25
C GLY A 41 -5.32 -3.60 -4.40
N TYR A 42 -5.24 -2.30 -4.11
CA TYR A 42 -4.88 -1.28 -5.08
C TYR A 42 -3.43 -1.43 -5.56
N LEU A 43 -2.48 -1.62 -4.65
CA LEU A 43 -1.06 -1.88 -4.99
C LEU A 43 -0.89 -3.11 -5.89
N ALA A 44 -1.56 -4.22 -5.55
CA ALA A 44 -1.50 -5.45 -6.34
C ALA A 44 -2.14 -5.26 -7.73
N ALA A 45 -3.24 -4.51 -7.81
CA ALA A 45 -3.86 -4.17 -9.09
C ALA A 45 -2.93 -3.30 -9.95
N MET A 46 -2.27 -2.30 -9.34
CA MET A 46 -1.33 -1.40 -10.04
C MET A 46 -0.05 -2.12 -10.49
N ALA A 47 0.46 -3.08 -9.70
CA ALA A 47 1.59 -3.91 -10.08
C ALA A 47 1.23 -4.85 -11.25
N LYS A 48 0.02 -5.43 -11.24
CA LYS A 48 -0.47 -6.31 -12.33
C LYS A 48 -0.56 -5.62 -13.69
N ILE A 49 -0.75 -4.30 -13.68
CA ILE A 49 -0.83 -3.48 -14.90
C ILE A 49 0.47 -2.72 -15.19
N GLU A 50 1.57 -3.04 -14.49
CA GLU A 50 2.89 -2.41 -14.66
C GLU A 50 2.87 -0.87 -14.51
N ALA A 51 1.94 -0.36 -13.70
CA ALA A 51 1.85 1.06 -13.37
C ALA A 51 2.82 1.45 -12.23
N ILE A 52 3.27 0.46 -11.44
CA ILE A 52 4.23 0.64 -10.34
C ILE A 52 5.30 -0.43 -10.46
N ASP A 53 6.57 -0.04 -10.33
CA ASP A 53 7.70 -0.96 -10.31
C ASP A 53 7.65 -1.91 -9.10
N TRP A 54 8.18 -3.12 -9.28
CA TRP A 54 8.26 -4.13 -8.21
C TRP A 54 9.04 -3.65 -6.98
N ALA A 55 10.07 -2.81 -7.17
CA ALA A 55 10.83 -2.22 -6.07
C ALA A 55 9.97 -1.25 -5.23
N ALA A 56 9.20 -0.38 -5.89
CA ALA A 56 8.29 0.53 -5.23
C ALA A 56 7.13 -0.22 -4.56
N TYR A 57 6.61 -1.26 -5.22
CA TYR A 57 5.61 -2.16 -4.65
C TYR A 57 6.09 -2.79 -3.32
N GLY A 58 7.32 -3.34 -3.31
CA GLY A 58 7.89 -3.97 -2.12
C GLY A 58 8.03 -2.99 -0.95
N GLN A 59 8.53 -1.77 -1.21
CA GLN A 59 8.66 -0.73 -0.17
C GLN A 59 7.29 -0.29 0.37
N LEU A 60 6.31 -0.06 -0.50
CA LEU A 60 4.98 0.39 -0.12
C LEU A 60 4.21 -0.71 0.64
N ALA A 61 4.30 -1.96 0.20
CA ALA A 61 3.69 -3.10 0.87
C ALA A 61 4.33 -3.35 2.25
N ALA A 62 5.66 -3.26 2.36
CA ALA A 62 6.36 -3.39 3.64
C ALA A 62 5.90 -2.31 4.64
N GLY A 63 5.90 -1.03 4.22
CA GLY A 63 5.45 0.07 5.10
C GLY A 63 3.98 -0.05 5.51
N LEU A 64 3.11 -0.51 4.60
CA LEU A 64 1.70 -0.79 4.92
C LEU A 64 1.57 -1.90 5.97
N ASN A 65 2.38 -2.95 5.85
CA ASN A 65 2.33 -4.10 6.74
C ASN A 65 2.92 -3.76 8.11
N GLU A 66 4.05 -3.05 8.16
CA GLU A 66 4.62 -2.53 9.40
C GLU A 66 3.60 -1.65 10.15
N LEU A 67 2.98 -0.71 9.44
CA LEU A 67 2.01 0.20 10.03
C LEU A 67 0.73 -0.54 10.49
N HIS A 68 0.25 -1.52 9.72
CA HIS A 68 -0.87 -2.37 10.12
C HIS A 68 -0.57 -3.14 11.40
N HIS A 69 0.61 -3.77 11.47
CA HIS A 69 1.04 -4.53 12.63
C HIS A 69 1.24 -3.63 13.86
N GLU A 70 1.89 -2.48 13.69
CA GLU A 70 2.06 -1.47 14.76
C GLU A 70 0.70 -1.03 15.33
N LYS A 71 -0.24 -0.66 14.45
CA LYS A 71 -1.58 -0.20 14.85
C LYS A 71 -2.42 -1.29 15.52
N LEU A 72 -2.20 -2.56 15.17
CA LEU A 72 -2.90 -3.69 15.76
C LEU A 72 -2.18 -4.30 16.98
N GLY A 73 -0.94 -3.89 17.25
CA GLY A 73 -0.10 -4.49 18.30
C GLY A 73 0.36 -5.90 17.94
N LEU A 74 0.49 -6.20 16.64
CA LEU A 74 0.97 -7.48 16.14
C LEU A 74 2.50 -7.44 15.98
N PRO A 75 3.21 -8.57 16.19
CA PRO A 75 4.64 -8.64 15.96
C PRO A 75 4.96 -8.34 14.48
N PRO A 76 6.01 -7.55 14.17
CA PRO A 76 6.31 -7.15 12.81
C PRO A 76 6.56 -8.38 11.91
N PRO A 77 6.10 -8.35 10.65
CA PRO A 77 6.24 -9.46 9.73
C PRO A 77 7.73 -9.73 9.43
N GLY A 78 8.20 -10.96 9.62
CA GLY A 78 9.57 -11.37 9.26
C GLY A 78 10.64 -11.20 10.34
N LYS A 79 10.27 -10.95 11.60
CA LYS A 79 11.17 -11.16 12.76
C LYS A 79 10.87 -12.50 13.45
N ASP A 80 11.07 -13.59 12.70
CA ASP A 80 11.25 -14.97 13.17
C ASP A 80 12.19 -15.68 12.18
#